data_AF-A0A934B6M4-F1
#
_entry.id   AF-A0A934B6M4-F1
#
_cell.length_a   1.000
_cell.length_b   1.000
_cell.length_c   1.000
_cell.angle_alpha   90.00
_cell.angle_beta   90.00
_cell.angle_gamma   90.00
#
_symmetry.space_group_name_H-M   'P 1'
#
loop_
_entity.id
_entity.type
_entity.pdbx_description
1 polymer ?
#
loop_
_entity_poly.entity_id
_entity_poly.type
_entity_poly.pdbx_seq_one_letter_code
_entity_poly.pdbx_strand_id
1 'polypeptide(L)'
;MMQLSDDEFWKSRFDLAGNFPFDWSNSAYDLLTSANVLDRFRGDYRRELLEDTSKTGGIQRSLFERMSVVGVSAMLRAMATECLLKALWVKYGGTLVKDGKYLGVLENKSREHQLNELAKAVSTKGDIQFTDRELKLLEYVSYWIMSGRYPIQKQ
;
A
#
# COMPACT_ATOMS: atom_id res chain seq x y z
N MET A 1 7.66 -21.00 35.49
CA MET A 1 7.35 -20.33 34.21
C MET A 1 8.67 -19.75 33.72
N MET A 2 9.20 -20.24 32.60
CA MET A 2 10.51 -19.78 32.10
C MET A 2 10.34 -18.38 31.49
N GLN A 3 11.08 -17.40 31.99
CA GLN A 3 11.14 -16.06 31.39
C GLN A 3 11.91 -16.16 30.08
N LEU A 4 11.30 -15.73 28.98
CA LEU A 4 11.99 -15.52 27.72
C LEU A 4 13.01 -14.38 27.87
N SER A 5 14.12 -14.45 27.15
CA SER A 5 14.97 -13.27 26.97
C SER A 5 14.21 -12.17 26.21
N ASP A 6 14.62 -10.91 26.38
CA ASP A 6 14.00 -9.79 25.65
C ASP A 6 14.03 -9.99 24.13
N ASP A 7 15.14 -10.52 23.61
CA ASP A 7 15.29 -10.83 22.19
C ASP A 7 14.29 -11.90 21.72
N GLU A 8 14.13 -12.98 22.48
CA GLU A 8 13.15 -14.03 22.16
C GLU A 8 11.71 -13.53 22.28
N PHE A 9 11.44 -12.65 23.25
CA PHE A 9 10.14 -12.00 23.39
C PHE A 9 9.83 -11.14 22.16
N TRP A 10 10.71 -10.22 21.78
CA TRP A 10 10.48 -9.35 20.62
C TRP A 10 10.42 -10.12 19.30
N LYS A 11 11.27 -11.15 19.15
CA LYS A 11 11.22 -12.08 18.01
C LYS A 11 9.86 -12.76 17.92
N SER A 12 9.33 -13.28 19.04
CA SER A 12 8.01 -13.91 19.08
C SER A 12 6.89 -12.93 18.75
N ARG A 13 6.95 -11.69 19.25
CA ARG A 13 5.97 -10.64 18.94
C ARG A 13 5.99 -10.25 17.46
N PHE A 14 7.19 -10.14 16.88
CA PHE A 14 7.36 -9.85 15.46
C PHE A 14 6.78 -10.94 14.56
N ASP A 15 7.08 -12.21 14.87
CA ASP A 15 6.54 -13.36 14.16
C ASP A 15 5.01 -13.44 14.28
N LEU A 16 4.47 -13.17 15.47
CA LEU A 16 3.03 -13.16 15.71
C LEU A 16 2.35 -12.07 14.88
N ALA A 17 2.82 -10.83 14.97
CA ALA A 17 2.22 -9.69 14.26
C ALA A 17 2.30 -9.86 12.74
N GLY A 18 3.46 -10.31 12.23
CA GLY A 18 3.66 -10.54 10.80
C GLY A 18 2.78 -11.64 10.22
N ASN A 19 2.36 -12.61 11.04
CA ASN A 19 1.49 -13.73 10.62
C ASN A 19 0.07 -13.64 11.18
N PHE A 20 -0.38 -12.46 11.61
CA PHE A 20 -1.76 -12.25 12.03
C PHE A 20 -2.52 -11.44 10.97
N PRO A 21 -3.50 -12.02 10.24
CA PRO A 21 -4.20 -11.32 9.15
C PRO A 21 -4.88 -10.00 9.57
N PHE A 22 -5.31 -9.92 10.82
CA PHE A 22 -5.98 -8.75 11.37
C PHE A 22 -5.05 -7.53 11.45
N ASP A 23 -3.78 -7.71 11.81
CA ASP A 23 -2.83 -6.59 11.92
C ASP A 23 -2.55 -5.93 10.56
N TRP A 24 -2.44 -6.75 9.51
CA TRP A 24 -2.35 -6.28 8.13
C TRP A 24 -3.64 -5.57 7.66
N SER A 25 -4.80 -6.10 8.03
CA SER A 25 -6.09 -5.51 7.68
C SER A 25 -6.31 -4.16 8.37
N ASN A 26 -5.92 -4.03 9.63
CA ASN A 26 -5.95 -2.75 10.37
C ASN A 26 -5.02 -1.72 9.74
N SER A 27 -3.79 -2.13 9.39
CA SER A 27 -2.85 -1.25 8.70
C SER A 27 -3.45 -0.74 7.37
N ALA A 28 -4.11 -1.61 6.61
CA ALA A 28 -4.82 -1.20 5.40
C ALA A 28 -5.96 -0.20 5.68
N TYR A 29 -6.73 -0.41 6.75
CA TYR A 29 -7.80 0.48 7.16
C TYR A 29 -7.28 1.89 7.51
N ASP A 30 -6.18 1.97 8.27
CA ASP A 30 -5.56 3.23 8.67
C ASP A 30 -5.04 4.00 7.44
N LEU A 31 -4.41 3.29 6.50
CA LEU A 31 -3.92 3.85 5.25
C LEU A 31 -5.07 4.38 4.36
N LEU A 32 -6.17 3.62 4.22
CA LEU A 32 -7.35 4.07 3.47
C LEU A 32 -8.03 5.26 4.14
N THR A 33 -8.13 5.25 5.47
CA THR A 33 -8.68 6.37 6.24
C THR A 33 -7.85 7.63 6.02
N SER A 34 -6.52 7.50 6.09
CA SER A 34 -5.59 8.60 5.81
C SER A 34 -5.72 9.12 4.37
N ALA A 35 -5.82 8.23 3.38
CA ALA A 35 -6.06 8.61 1.99
C ALA A 35 -7.38 9.38 1.82
N ASN A 36 -8.45 8.95 2.51
CA ASN A 36 -9.75 9.64 2.48
C ASN A 36 -9.69 11.04 3.08
N VAL A 37 -8.88 11.26 4.13
CA VAL A 37 -8.64 12.60 4.69
C VAL A 37 -7.94 13.49 3.67
N LEU A 38 -6.91 12.99 2.98
CA LEU A 38 -6.20 13.74 1.94
C LEU A 38 -7.09 14.06 0.73
N ASP A 39 -7.94 13.12 0.31
CA ASP A 39 -8.88 13.36 -0.79
C ASP A 39 -9.90 14.44 -0.44
N ARG A 40 -10.35 14.51 0.81
CA ARG A 40 -11.24 15.59 1.30
C ARG A 40 -10.51 16.93 1.34
N PHE A 41 -9.27 16.96 1.84
CA PHE A 41 -8.44 18.16 1.84
C PHE A 41 -8.22 18.71 0.42
N ARG A 42 -8.00 17.81 -0.55
CA ARG A 42 -7.80 18.17 -1.95
C ARG A 42 -9.05 18.80 -2.60
N GLY A 43 -10.25 18.35 -2.25
CA GLY A 43 -11.49 18.80 -2.89
C GLY A 43 -11.57 18.49 -4.40
N ASP A 44 -12.41 19.22 -5.12
CA ASP A 44 -12.56 19.13 -6.59
C ASP A 44 -11.54 20.00 -7.33
N TYR A 45 -10.26 19.76 -7.06
CA TYR A 45 -9.16 20.51 -7.67
C TYR A 45 -9.16 20.45 -9.21
N ARG A 46 -9.78 19.44 -9.83
CA ARG A 46 -9.83 19.30 -11.30
C ARG A 46 -10.70 20.38 -11.92
N ARG A 47 -11.90 20.61 -11.35
CA ARG A 47 -12.77 21.69 -11.80
C ARG A 47 -12.09 23.04 -11.62
N GLU A 48 -11.49 23.25 -10.45
CA GLU A 48 -10.78 24.49 -10.14
C GLU A 48 -9.59 24.74 -11.07
N LEU A 49 -8.85 23.70 -11.45
CA LEU A 49 -7.74 23.80 -12.41
C LEU A 49 -8.23 24.22 -13.81
N LEU A 50 -9.35 23.66 -14.27
CA LEU A 50 -9.96 24.03 -15.55
C LEU A 50 -10.45 25.48 -15.55
N GLU A 51 -10.93 25.97 -14.41
CA GLU A 51 -11.40 27.34 -14.26
C GLU A 51 -10.25 28.36 -14.11
N ASP A 52 -9.20 28.04 -13.33
CA ASP A 52 -8.07 28.95 -13.03
C ASP A 52 -7.14 29.13 -14.26
N THR A 53 -6.85 28.04 -14.99
CA THR A 53 -6.02 28.11 -16.22
C THR A 53 -6.64 28.99 -17.31
N SER A 54 -7.96 29.20 -17.28
CA SER A 54 -8.66 30.09 -18.21
C SER A 54 -8.57 31.58 -17.86
N LYS A 55 -8.15 31.93 -16.62
CA LYS A 55 -8.29 33.30 -16.08
C LYS A 55 -6.98 33.97 -15.65
N THR A 56 -6.00 33.24 -15.15
CA THR A 56 -4.89 33.85 -14.37
C THR A 56 -3.48 33.65 -14.95
N GLY A 57 -3.33 32.89 -16.03
CA GLY A 57 -2.03 32.66 -16.68
C GLY A 57 -1.02 31.87 -15.85
N GLY A 58 -1.42 31.33 -14.68
CA GLY A 58 -0.58 30.53 -13.79
C GLY A 58 -1.41 29.81 -12.71
N ILE A 59 -0.83 28.78 -12.08
CA ILE A 59 -1.50 27.99 -11.04
C ILE A 59 -1.37 28.69 -9.68
N GLN A 60 -2.49 28.94 -9.00
CA GLN A 60 -2.47 29.47 -7.64
C GLN A 60 -1.77 28.51 -6.66
N ARG A 61 -1.00 29.07 -5.71
CA ARG A 61 -0.25 28.30 -4.70
C ARG A 61 -1.13 27.33 -3.90
N SER A 62 -2.34 27.74 -3.51
CA SER A 62 -3.31 26.90 -2.79
C SER A 62 -3.82 25.71 -3.62
N LEU A 63 -3.89 25.86 -4.95
CA LEU A 63 -4.23 24.78 -5.87
C LEU A 63 -3.05 23.81 -6.01
N PHE A 64 -1.83 24.33 -6.13
CA PHE A 64 -0.61 23.52 -6.16
C PHE A 64 -0.43 22.69 -4.87
N GLU A 65 -0.64 23.29 -3.70
CA GLU A 65 -0.58 22.60 -2.41
C GLU A 65 -1.60 21.45 -2.34
N ARG A 66 -2.82 21.64 -2.83
CA ARG A 66 -3.84 20.57 -2.91
C ARG A 66 -3.53 19.51 -3.97
N MET A 67 -2.90 19.87 -5.08
CA MET A 67 -2.43 18.90 -6.07
C MET A 67 -1.30 18.03 -5.53
N SER A 68 -0.43 18.59 -4.67
CA SER A 68 0.73 17.88 -4.13
C SER A 68 0.36 16.63 -3.32
N VAL A 69 -0.82 16.60 -2.70
CA VAL A 69 -1.27 15.44 -1.92
C VAL A 69 -1.88 14.31 -2.77
N VAL A 70 -2.09 14.51 -4.07
CA VAL A 70 -2.67 13.48 -4.97
C VAL A 70 -1.79 12.23 -5.01
N GLY A 71 -0.48 12.41 -5.20
CA GLY A 71 0.47 11.31 -5.23
C GLY A 71 0.54 10.57 -3.89
N VAL A 72 0.47 11.30 -2.78
CA VAL A 72 0.45 10.74 -1.43
C VAL A 72 -0.83 9.93 -1.19
N SER A 73 -2.00 10.47 -1.55
CA SER A 73 -3.28 9.74 -1.45
C SER A 73 -3.26 8.44 -2.27
N ALA A 74 -2.77 8.50 -3.51
CA ALA A 74 -2.66 7.33 -4.38
C ALA A 74 -1.70 6.27 -3.80
N MET A 75 -0.57 6.71 -3.24
CA MET A 75 0.39 5.84 -2.56
C MET A 75 -0.22 5.12 -1.36
N LEU A 76 -0.93 5.86 -0.49
CA LEU A 76 -1.59 5.28 0.68
C LEU A 76 -2.60 4.21 0.28
N ARG A 77 -3.37 4.44 -0.78
CA ARG A 77 -4.30 3.44 -1.34
C ARG A 77 -3.54 2.22 -1.88
N ALA A 78 -2.43 2.42 -2.59
CA ALA A 78 -1.61 1.33 -3.11
C ALA A 78 -0.99 0.48 -1.99
N MET A 79 -0.47 1.11 -0.94
CA MET A 79 0.05 0.43 0.25
C MET A 79 -1.06 -0.29 1.01
N ALA A 80 -2.25 0.29 1.11
CA ALA A 80 -3.39 -0.38 1.72
C ALA A 80 -3.76 -1.65 0.94
N THR A 81 -3.76 -1.59 -0.40
CA THR A 81 -3.96 -2.78 -1.24
C THR A 81 -2.86 -3.83 -1.00
N GLU A 82 -1.59 -3.42 -0.88
CA GLU A 82 -0.49 -4.32 -0.50
C GLU A 82 -0.77 -5.02 0.82
N CYS A 83 -1.17 -4.27 1.85
CA CYS A 83 -1.52 -4.79 3.17
C CYS A 83 -2.70 -5.78 3.10
N LEU A 84 -3.74 -5.49 2.31
CA LEU A 84 -4.87 -6.41 2.13
C LEU A 84 -4.45 -7.71 1.43
N LEU A 85 -3.59 -7.64 0.40
CA LEU A 85 -3.06 -8.83 -0.25
C LEU A 85 -2.20 -9.66 0.71
N LYS A 86 -1.39 -9.02 1.55
CA LYS A 86 -0.62 -9.68 2.63
C LYS A 86 -1.54 -10.30 3.68
N ALA A 87 -2.63 -9.64 4.07
CA ALA A 87 -3.65 -10.19 4.96
C ALA A 87 -4.28 -11.45 4.37
N LEU A 88 -4.64 -11.43 3.07
CA LEU A 88 -5.16 -12.59 2.36
C LEU A 88 -4.14 -13.73 2.30
N TRP A 89 -2.88 -13.43 1.95
CA TRP A 89 -1.80 -14.41 1.95
C TRP A 89 -1.74 -15.17 3.26
N VAL A 90 -1.67 -14.46 4.40
CA VAL A 90 -1.62 -15.06 5.73
C VAL A 90 -2.91 -15.82 6.05
N LYS A 91 -4.08 -15.25 5.73
CA LYS A 91 -5.38 -15.88 5.94
C LYS A 91 -5.48 -17.25 5.26
N TYR A 92 -4.86 -17.41 4.08
CA TYR A 92 -4.79 -18.68 3.35
C TYR A 92 -3.56 -19.53 3.70
N GLY A 93 -3.00 -19.39 4.91
CA GLY A 93 -1.88 -20.21 5.39
C GLY A 93 -0.51 -19.75 4.88
N GLY A 94 -0.41 -18.50 4.44
CA GLY A 94 0.84 -17.83 4.11
C GLY A 94 1.65 -17.51 5.35
N THR A 95 2.96 -17.63 5.24
CA THR A 95 3.89 -17.16 6.26
C THR A 95 4.62 -15.95 5.68
N LEU A 96 4.55 -14.81 6.37
CA LEU A 96 5.27 -13.59 6.01
C LEU A 96 6.51 -13.39 6.86
N VAL A 97 6.49 -13.92 8.08
CA VAL A 97 7.57 -13.76 9.04
C VAL A 97 7.91 -15.12 9.64
N LYS A 98 9.18 -15.42 9.77
CA LYS A 98 9.64 -16.59 10.51
C LYS A 98 10.98 -16.29 11.14
N ASP A 99 11.12 -16.68 12.39
CA ASP A 99 12.36 -16.57 13.13
C ASP A 99 12.91 -15.12 13.18
N GLY A 100 12.05 -14.14 13.42
CA GLY A 100 12.42 -12.73 13.49
C GLY A 100 12.72 -12.11 12.13
N LYS A 101 12.50 -12.85 11.02
CA LYS A 101 12.84 -12.42 9.67
C LYS A 101 11.59 -12.30 8.83
N TYR A 102 11.45 -11.16 8.17
CA TYR A 102 10.44 -10.97 7.14
C TYR A 102 10.84 -11.74 5.88
N LEU A 103 10.02 -12.73 5.52
CA LEU A 103 10.17 -13.58 4.34
C LEU A 103 9.59 -12.90 3.11
N GLY A 104 8.41 -12.28 3.27
CA GLY A 104 7.65 -11.74 2.16
C GLY A 104 6.69 -12.73 1.51
N VAL A 105 5.95 -12.25 0.51
CA VAL A 105 5.10 -13.11 -0.35
C VAL A 105 5.88 -13.59 -1.57
N LEU A 106 6.67 -12.71 -2.17
CA LEU A 106 7.44 -12.98 -3.38
C LEU A 106 8.89 -13.30 -3.00
N GLU A 107 9.50 -14.26 -3.70
CA GLU A 107 10.90 -14.63 -3.48
C GLU A 107 11.85 -13.44 -3.70
N ASN A 108 11.59 -12.64 -4.74
CA ASN A 108 12.33 -11.42 -5.00
C ASN A 108 11.72 -10.23 -4.25
N LYS A 109 12.34 -9.86 -3.13
CA LYS A 109 11.90 -8.75 -2.28
C LYS A 109 11.85 -7.39 -2.98
N SER A 110 12.64 -7.17 -4.03
CA SER A 110 12.57 -5.91 -4.82
C SER A 110 11.24 -5.73 -5.55
N ARG A 111 10.47 -6.82 -5.73
CA ARG A 111 9.17 -6.84 -6.40
C ARG A 111 7.99 -6.83 -5.44
N GLU A 112 8.21 -6.72 -4.12
CA GLU A 112 7.10 -6.73 -3.16
C GLU A 112 6.06 -5.63 -3.38
N HIS A 113 6.44 -4.54 -4.04
CA HIS A 113 5.53 -3.46 -4.38
C HIS A 113 4.76 -3.69 -5.69
N GLN A 114 5.00 -4.81 -6.39
CA GLN A 114 4.27 -5.20 -7.61
C GLN A 114 2.97 -5.91 -7.20
N LEU A 115 1.91 -5.12 -7.04
CA LEU A 115 0.62 -5.57 -6.52
C LEU A 115 -0.04 -6.63 -7.40
N ASN A 116 0.17 -6.57 -8.71
CA ASN A 116 -0.33 -7.58 -9.65
C ASN A 116 0.32 -8.95 -9.45
N GLU A 117 1.62 -8.98 -9.10
CA GLU A 117 2.35 -10.21 -8.79
C GLU A 117 1.96 -10.77 -7.42
N LEU A 118 1.80 -9.88 -6.43
CA LEU A 118 1.24 -10.26 -5.13
C LEU A 118 -0.14 -10.88 -5.29
N ALA A 119 -1.02 -10.28 -6.08
CA ALA A 119 -2.36 -10.79 -6.34
C ALA A 119 -2.33 -12.17 -7.02
N LYS A 120 -1.41 -12.39 -7.97
CA LYS A 120 -1.20 -13.71 -8.58
C LYS A 120 -0.73 -14.76 -7.56
N ALA A 121 0.22 -14.41 -6.69
CA ALA A 121 0.68 -15.32 -5.63
C ALA A 121 -0.44 -15.66 -4.64
N VAL A 122 -1.25 -14.67 -4.25
CA VAL A 122 -2.43 -14.86 -3.39
C VAL A 122 -3.49 -15.71 -4.10
N SER A 123 -3.72 -15.50 -5.40
CA SER A 123 -4.65 -16.27 -6.23
C SER A 123 -4.32 -17.76 -6.18
N THR A 124 -3.06 -18.13 -6.40
CA THR A 124 -2.60 -19.54 -6.32
C THR A 124 -2.81 -20.15 -4.94
N LYS A 125 -2.78 -19.34 -3.88
CA LYS A 125 -2.86 -19.81 -2.50
C LYS A 125 -4.29 -19.92 -1.95
N GLY A 126 -5.14 -18.97 -2.32
CA GLY A 126 -6.49 -18.83 -1.76
C GLY A 126 -7.63 -19.14 -2.73
N ASP A 127 -7.32 -19.58 -3.95
CA ASP A 127 -8.28 -19.77 -5.05
C ASP A 127 -9.12 -18.50 -5.32
N ILE A 128 -8.47 -17.34 -5.31
CA ILE A 128 -9.08 -16.05 -5.65
C ILE A 128 -8.86 -15.80 -7.14
N GLN A 129 -9.93 -15.52 -7.87
CA GLN A 129 -9.87 -15.17 -9.28
C GLN A 129 -9.84 -13.65 -9.45
N PHE A 130 -8.74 -13.12 -9.99
CA PHE A 130 -8.64 -11.73 -10.42
C PHE A 130 -8.84 -11.65 -11.93
N THR A 131 -9.64 -10.70 -12.37
CA THR A 131 -9.80 -10.39 -13.80
C THR A 131 -8.55 -9.72 -14.36
N ASP A 132 -8.34 -9.82 -15.68
CA ASP A 132 -7.25 -9.12 -16.37
C ASP A 132 -7.29 -7.61 -16.12
N ARG A 133 -8.49 -7.04 -16.02
CA ARG A 133 -8.68 -5.62 -15.72
C ARG A 133 -8.17 -5.27 -14.31
N GLU A 134 -8.46 -6.11 -13.31
CA GLU A 134 -7.98 -5.89 -11.94
C GLU A 134 -6.47 -6.05 -11.85
N LEU A 135 -5.90 -7.07 -12.48
CA LEU A 135 -4.45 -7.27 -12.51
C LEU A 135 -3.73 -6.10 -13.18
N LYS A 136 -4.27 -5.58 -14.29
CA LYS A 136 -3.74 -4.40 -14.97
C LYS A 136 -3.88 -3.13 -14.14
N LEU A 137 -4.98 -2.98 -13.40
CA LEU A 137 -5.15 -1.87 -12.48
C LEU A 137 -4.12 -1.94 -11.34
N LEU A 138 -3.89 -3.13 -10.77
CA LEU A 138 -2.91 -3.35 -9.72
C LEU A 138 -1.48 -3.01 -10.19
N GLU A 139 -1.13 -3.37 -11.43
CA GLU A 139 0.13 -2.97 -12.05
C GLU A 139 0.28 -1.44 -12.09
N TYR A 140 -0.74 -0.70 -12.54
CA TYR A 140 -0.70 0.76 -12.54
C TYR A 140 -0.67 1.38 -11.14
N VAL A 141 -1.37 0.78 -10.19
CA VAL A 141 -1.41 1.26 -8.80
C VAL A 141 -0.06 1.05 -8.11
N SER A 142 0.68 0.00 -8.46
CA SER A 142 2.02 -0.31 -7.91
C SER A 142 3.01 0.84 -8.06
N TYR A 143 2.91 1.60 -9.16
CA TYR A 143 3.73 2.80 -9.41
C TYR A 143 3.67 3.82 -8.26
N TRP A 144 2.49 4.00 -7.65
CA TRP A 144 2.29 5.04 -6.64
C TRP A 144 2.98 4.74 -5.32
N ILE A 145 3.27 3.48 -5.01
CA ILE A 145 3.99 3.10 -3.78
C ILE A 145 5.36 3.80 -3.71
N MET A 146 6.01 4.01 -4.85
CA MET A 146 7.29 4.72 -4.93
C MET A 146 7.11 6.21 -5.24
N SER A 147 6.28 6.54 -6.24
CA SER A 147 6.15 7.91 -6.73
C SER A 147 5.42 8.86 -5.79
N GLY A 148 4.63 8.35 -4.84
CA GLY A 148 4.03 9.21 -3.82
C GLY A 148 5.01 9.73 -2.77
N ARG A 149 6.22 9.17 -2.68
CA ARG A 149 7.27 9.58 -1.73
C ARG A 149 8.40 10.32 -2.40
N TYR A 150 8.71 9.96 -3.64
CA TYR A 150 9.83 10.50 -4.39
C TYR A 150 9.37 11.03 -5.75
N PRO A 151 9.79 12.25 -6.14
CA PRO A 151 9.47 12.81 -7.44
C PRO A 151 10.13 12.05 -8.61
N ILE A 152 11.13 11.22 -8.32
CA ILE A 152 11.88 10.42 -9.29
C ILE A 152 12.03 9.00 -8.74
N GLN A 153 11.81 7.99 -9.58
CA GLN A 153 12.07 6.59 -9.22
C GLN A 153 13.54 6.24 -9.50
N LYS A 154 14.15 5.46 -8.60
CA LYS A 154 15.45 4.83 -8.90
C LYS A 154 15.22 3.77 -9.98
N GLN A 155 16.04 3.82 -11.03
CA GLN A 155 16.08 2.83 -12.12
C GLN A 155 16.64 1.49 -11.62
#